data_AF-A0A0Q6A8G6-F1
#
_entry.id   AF-A0A0Q6A8G6-F1
#
_cell.length_a   1.000
_cell.length_b   1.000
_cell.length_c   1.000
_cell.angle_alpha   90.00
_cell.angle_beta   90.00
_cell.angle_gamma   90.00
#
_symmetry.space_group_name_H-M   'P 1'
#
loop_
_entity.id
_entity.type
_entity.pdbx_description
1 polymer ?
#
loop_
_entity_poly.entity_id
_entity_poly.type
_entity_poly.pdbx_seq_one_letter_code
_entity_poly.pdbx_strand_id
1 'polypeptide(L)'
;MLADIHTDDLAAAVRYALETTRATTVCPFHDDVIVRIGDDAAESHAFERAKRIVKSDGTKWDKEALRGELSRQLGAAADGRCPKCDPKASRP
;
A
#
# COMPACT_ATOMS: atom_id res chain seq x y z
N MET A 1 18.27 -5.80 15.95
CA MET A 1 17.19 -4.89 15.52
C MET A 1 17.58 -4.22 14.20
N LEU A 2 17.72 -5.00 13.13
CA LEU A 2 18.06 -4.53 11.77
C LEU A 2 17.06 -5.05 10.73
N ALA A 3 16.42 -6.19 11.01
CA ALA A 3 15.34 -6.76 10.21
C ALA A 3 14.13 -5.82 10.16
N ASP A 4 13.80 -5.19 11.29
CA ASP A 4 12.64 -4.32 11.44
C ASP A 4 12.76 -3.06 10.57
N ILE A 5 13.91 -2.38 10.61
CA ILE A 5 14.18 -1.15 9.83
C ILE A 5 14.03 -1.43 8.33
N HIS A 6 14.59 -2.54 7.86
CA HIS A 6 14.47 -2.94 6.46
C HIS A 6 13.00 -3.18 6.08
N THR A 7 12.22 -3.90 6.90
CA THR A 7 10.78 -4.08 6.62
C THR A 7 10.00 -2.77 6.67
N ASP A 8 10.37 -1.82 7.53
CA ASP A 8 9.79 -0.49 7.59
C ASP A 8 10.07 0.33 6.31
N ASP A 9 11.30 0.25 5.77
CA ASP A 9 11.67 0.90 4.51
C ASP A 9 10.91 0.31 3.31
N LEU A 10 10.73 -1.01 3.27
CA LEU A 10 9.92 -1.67 2.24
C LEU A 10 8.45 -1.24 2.34
N ALA A 11 7.88 -1.27 3.55
CA ALA A 11 6.51 -0.87 3.79
C ALA A 11 6.27 0.61 3.42
N ALA A 12 7.21 1.50 3.75
CA ALA A 12 7.15 2.91 3.39
C ALA A 12 7.23 3.11 1.87
N ALA A 13 8.12 2.38 1.18
CA ALA A 13 8.25 2.46 -0.28
C ALA A 13 6.97 1.97 -1.00
N VAL A 14 6.37 0.88 -0.52
CA VAL A 14 5.11 0.35 -1.04
C VAL A 14 3.96 1.31 -0.79
N ARG A 15 3.84 1.84 0.44
CA ARG A 15 2.79 2.80 0.80
C ARG A 15 2.87 4.05 -0.08
N TYR A 16 4.06 4.63 -0.19
CA TYR A 16 4.29 5.79 -1.04
C TYR A 16 3.97 5.50 -2.51
N ALA A 17 4.30 4.31 -3.02
CA ALA A 17 3.96 3.93 -4.38
C ALA A 17 2.44 3.82 -4.58
N LEU A 18 1.72 3.19 -3.65
CA LEU A 18 0.26 3.04 -3.69
C LEU A 18 -0.47 4.39 -3.62
N GLU A 19 0.00 5.31 -2.78
CA GLU A 19 -0.54 6.67 -2.66
C GLU A 19 -0.29 7.48 -3.94
N THR A 20 0.93 7.43 -4.48
CA THR A 20 1.30 8.21 -5.66
C THR A 20 0.66 7.73 -6.96
N THR A 21 0.32 6.44 -7.07
CA THR A 21 -0.42 5.90 -8.22
C THR A 21 -1.93 5.91 -8.04
N ARG A 22 -2.43 6.41 -6.89
CA ARG A 22 -3.85 6.37 -6.52
C ARG A 22 -4.43 4.96 -6.52
N ALA A 23 -3.62 3.95 -6.22
CA ALA A 23 -4.13 2.62 -5.90
C ALA A 23 -4.85 2.65 -4.55
N THR A 24 -4.32 3.44 -3.62
CA THR A 24 -4.93 3.72 -2.32
C THR A 24 -4.95 5.21 -2.04
N THR A 25 -5.83 5.62 -1.13
CA THR A 25 -5.87 6.97 -0.56
C THR A 25 -6.13 6.89 0.94
N VAL A 26 -5.61 7.86 1.68
CA VAL A 26 -6.03 8.09 3.06
C VAL A 26 -7.44 8.71 3.05
N CYS A 27 -8.29 8.30 3.99
CA CYS A 27 -9.59 8.94 4.17
C CYS A 27 -9.41 10.39 4.68
N PRO A 28 -10.05 11.40 4.06
CA PRO A 28 -9.88 12.80 4.46
C PRO A 28 -10.39 13.13 5.87
N PHE A 29 -11.20 12.26 6.46
CA PHE A 29 -11.75 12.43 7.82
C PHE A 29 -11.12 11.49 8.85
N HIS A 30 -10.41 10.45 8.40
CA HIS A 30 -9.80 9.42 9.25
C HIS A 30 -8.41 9.10 8.69
N ASP A 31 -7.39 9.80 9.18
CA ASP A 31 -6.00 9.69 8.71
C ASP A 31 -5.41 8.28 8.89
N ASP A 32 -5.96 7.53 9.84
CA ASP A 32 -5.63 6.14 10.14
C ASP A 32 -6.25 5.12 9.15
N VAL A 33 -7.17 5.55 8.28
CA VAL A 33 -7.87 4.65 7.36
C VAL A 33 -7.37 4.81 5.93
N ILE A 34 -6.74 3.75 5.43
CA ILE A 34 -6.40 3.60 4.02
C ILE A 34 -7.58 2.97 3.28
N VAL A 35 -7.95 3.58 2.15
CA VAL A 35 -9.02 3.12 1.27
C VAL A 35 -8.41 2.75 -0.08
N ARG A 36 -8.67 1.54 -0.55
CA ARG A 36 -8.35 1.10 -1.90
C ARG A 36 -9.35 1.69 -2.87
N ILE A 37 -8.86 2.50 -3.80
CA ILE A 37 -9.68 3.23 -4.78
C ILE A 37 -9.28 2.97 -6.23
N GLY A 38 -8.11 2.39 -6.46
CA GLY A 38 -7.63 2.08 -7.80
C GLY A 38 -7.91 0.65 -8.21
N ASP A 39 -8.06 0.44 -9.52
CA ASP A 39 -8.20 -0.87 -10.14
C ASP A 39 -6.84 -1.60 -10.25
N ASP A 40 -6.85 -2.85 -10.76
CA ASP A 40 -5.66 -3.68 -10.99
C ASP A 40 -4.53 -2.94 -11.75
N ALA A 41 -4.89 -2.01 -12.63
CA ALA A 41 -3.93 -1.18 -13.36
C ALA A 41 -3.17 -0.23 -12.41
N ALA A 42 -3.86 0.43 -11.49
CA ALA A 42 -3.23 1.32 -10.51
C ALA A 42 -2.33 0.54 -9.53
N GLU A 43 -2.76 -0.65 -9.12
CA GLU A 43 -1.99 -1.57 -8.27
C GLU A 43 -0.72 -2.06 -9.00
N SER A 44 -0.83 -2.43 -10.28
CA SER A 44 0.32 -2.83 -11.11
C SER A 44 1.32 -1.69 -11.31
N HIS A 45 0.83 -0.47 -11.52
CA HIS A 45 1.67 0.73 -11.58
C HIS A 45 2.36 1.02 -10.24
N ALA A 46 1.66 0.81 -9.12
CA ALA A 46 2.24 0.95 -7.79
C ALA A 46 3.39 -0.05 -7.60
N PHE A 47 3.18 -1.30 -8.00
CA PHE A 47 4.20 -2.35 -7.90
C PHE A 47 5.47 -2.01 -8.68
N GLU A 48 5.33 -1.63 -9.96
CA GLU A 48 6.49 -1.26 -10.77
C GLU A 48 7.19 0.01 -10.27
N ARG A 49 6.45 0.93 -9.64
CA ARG A 49 7.03 2.12 -9.00
C ARG A 49 7.80 1.76 -7.73
N ALA A 50 7.22 0.98 -6.84
CA ALA A 50 7.85 0.52 -5.61
C ALA A 50 9.16 -0.24 -5.94
N LYS A 51 9.12 -1.10 -6.96
CA LYS A 51 10.28 -1.82 -7.49
C LYS A 51 11.40 -0.90 -7.97
N ARG A 52 11.09 0.25 -8.59
CA ARG A 52 12.11 1.25 -8.98
C ARG A 52 12.71 1.98 -7.79
N ILE A 53 11.89 2.28 -6.78
CA ILE A 53 12.34 2.96 -5.55
C ILE A 53 13.35 2.07 -4.82
N VAL A 54 12.95 0.84 -4.49
CA VAL A 54 13.83 -0.10 -3.78
C VAL A 54 15.10 -0.43 -4.55
N LYS A 55 15.03 -0.52 -5.88
CA LYS A 55 16.20 -0.74 -6.73
C LYS A 55 17.16 0.45 -6.72
N SER A 56 16.64 1.68 -6.68
CA SER A 56 17.46 2.89 -6.65
C SER A 56 18.11 3.11 -5.28
N ASP A 57 17.44 2.66 -4.22
CA ASP A 57 17.93 2.69 -2.84
C ASP A 57 19.09 1.71 -2.57
N GLY A 58 19.40 0.85 -3.54
CA GLY A 58 20.46 -0.17 -3.42
C GLY A 58 20.02 -1.40 -2.62
N THR A 59 18.79 -1.39 -2.11
CA THR A 59 18.25 -2.46 -1.28
C THR A 59 17.77 -3.62 -2.15
N LYS A 60 18.34 -4.82 -1.92
CA LYS A 60 18.01 -6.05 -2.67
C LYS A 60 16.78 -6.71 -2.07
N TRP A 61 15.62 -6.06 -2.20
CA TRP A 61 14.35 -6.68 -1.86
C TRP A 61 13.97 -7.74 -2.89
N ASP A 62 13.55 -8.90 -2.39
CA ASP A 62 13.01 -9.93 -3.26
C ASP A 62 11.69 -9.44 -3.89
N LYS A 63 11.46 -9.78 -5.17
CA LYS A 63 10.23 -9.41 -5.87
C LYS A 63 9.00 -9.98 -5.16
N GLU A 64 9.13 -11.16 -4.58
CA GLU A 64 8.08 -11.81 -3.80
C GLU A 64 7.82 -11.09 -2.49
N ALA A 65 8.87 -10.59 -1.81
CA ALA A 65 8.72 -9.77 -0.61
C ALA A 65 7.98 -8.46 -0.92
N LEU A 66 8.35 -7.79 -2.02
CA LEU A 66 7.65 -6.58 -2.47
C LEU A 66 6.18 -6.85 -2.80
N ARG A 67 5.91 -7.98 -3.49
CA ARG A 67 4.55 -8.36 -3.86
C ARG A 67 3.72 -8.72 -2.63
N GLY A 68 4.31 -9.46 -1.69
CA GLY A 68 3.68 -9.82 -0.42
C GLY A 68 3.31 -8.59 0.38
N GLU A 69 4.19 -7.59 0.46
CA GLU A 69 3.92 -6.34 1.16
C GLU A 69 2.82 -5.52 0.49
N LEU A 70 2.85 -5.43 -0.85
CA LEU A 70 1.81 -4.75 -1.61
C LEU A 70 0.45 -5.41 -1.40
N SER A 71 0.37 -6.74 -1.48
CA SER A 71 -0.85 -7.49 -1.18
C SER A 71 -1.30 -7.33 0.27
N ARG A 72 -0.37 -7.28 1.23
CA ARG A 72 -0.68 -7.06 2.65
C ARG A 72 -1.31 -5.68 2.87
N GLN A 73 -0.75 -4.62 2.29
CA GLN A 73 -1.27 -3.26 2.44
C GLN A 73 -2.62 -3.09 1.72
N LEU A 74 -2.76 -3.63 0.52
CA LEU A 74 -4.03 -3.62 -0.21
C LEU A 74 -5.11 -4.42 0.52
N GLY A 75 -4.77 -5.58 1.09
CA GLY A 75 -5.71 -6.39 1.87
C GLY A 75 -6.07 -5.81 3.24
N ALA A 76 -5.22 -4.94 3.80
CA ALA A 76 -5.52 -4.19 5.01
C ALA A 76 -6.33 -2.91 4.74
N ALA A 77 -6.33 -2.42 3.50
CA ALA A 77 -7.09 -1.24 3.11
C ALA A 77 -8.58 -1.55 3.01
N ALA A 78 -9.41 -0.55 3.28
CA ALA A 78 -10.84 -0.65 3.08
C ALA A 78 -11.20 -0.57 1.59
N ASP A 79 -12.12 -1.41 1.14
CA ASP A 79 -12.55 -1.44 -0.26
C ASP A 79 -13.53 -0.33 -0.59
N GLY A 80 -13.10 0.61 -1.44
CA GLY A 80 -13.94 1.66 -2.05
C GLY A 80 -14.40 2.78 -1.11
N ARG A 81 -14.73 2.48 0.15
CA ARG A 81 -15.16 3.46 1.15
C ARG A 81 -14.53 3.22 2.51
N CYS A 82 -14.30 4.32 3.22
CA CYS A 82 -13.87 4.28 4.62
C CYS A 82 -14.99 3.70 5.50
N PRO A 83 -14.76 2.60 6.24
CA PRO A 83 -15.75 2.00 7.13
C PRO A 83 -16.14 2.91 8.29
N LYS A 84 -15.27 3.85 8.70
CA LYS A 84 -15.59 4.85 9.73
C LYS A 84 -16.52 5.95 9.19
N CYS A 85 -16.46 6.26 7.88
CA CYS A 85 -17.38 7.22 7.25
C CYS A 85 -18.73 6.60 6.87
N ASP A 86 -18.71 5.36 6.39
CA ASP A 86 -19.91 4.60 6.06
C ASP A 86 -19.95 3.31 6.89
N PRO A 87 -20.46 3.36 8.14
CA PRO A 87 -20.49 2.20 9.02
C PRO A 87 -21.40 1.06 8.51
N LYS A 88 -22.16 1.29 7.43
CA LYS A 88 -22.96 0.26 6.77
C LYS A 88 -22.17 -0.57 5.75
N ALA A 89 -21.02 -0.09 5.28
CA ALA A 89 -20.11 -0.84 4.41
C ALA A 89 -19.43 -2.03 5.13
N SER A 90 -19.48 -2.06 6.47
CA SER A 90 -18.88 -3.12 7.30
C SER A 90 -19.84 -4.27 7.65
N ARG A 91 -21.04 -4.33 7.06
CA ARG A 91 -22.01 -5.38 7.38
C ARG A 91 -21.82 -6.57 6.42
N PRO A 92 -21.47 -7.77 6.93
CA PRO A 92 -21.35 -8.98 6.11
C PRO A 92 -22.70 -9.44 5.55
#